data_AF-A0A949GQH0-F1
#
_entry.id   AF-A0A949GQH0-F1
#
_cell.length_a   1.000
_cell.length_b   1.000
_cell.length_c   1.000
_cell.angle_alpha   90.00
_cell.angle_beta   90.00
_cell.angle_gamma   90.00
#
_symmetry.space_group_name_H-M   'P 1'
#
loop_
_entity.id
_entity.type
_entity.pdbx_description
1 polymer ?
#
loop_
_entity_poly.entity_id
_entity_poly.type
_entity_poly.pdbx_seq_one_letter_code
_entity_poly.pdbx_strand_id
1 'polypeptide(L)'
;HPTTDRDKIESKFGYAYQFDASRYARFLRRYSETNGVVRTEGKVIATSLNPETGFVKSVELSGDRVIDADLFVDCSGFRGVLIEQALKTGYEDWSKWLPCNRAFAVPCETRGQLTPFTRATARQGGWQWRIPLQHRVGNGHVYCSAFISDDEAVQVLLGNLEGPALAGPKQLFFTTGRRSRFWNKNVIAIGLAAGFLEPLESTSIHLIQQGITELIQLFPDMKFHPSDINEYNRRMGLEFERVRDFLLLHYVATQRDDSEMWRYFRSMTLPDSLQEKIAAWQGRGHIVKYEFGTFLPPSWVAVMLGQNLRPRGYDRRTDTLPEASLVARAAALRQEVRAAALSTPDHAAYIKHYGAGSESAPLAAAQS
;
A
#
# COMPACT_ATOMS: atom_id res chain seq x y z
N HIS A 1 -0.88 -7.88 22.09
CA HIS A 1 -1.64 -6.63 21.80
C HIS A 1 -1.09 -5.52 22.67
N PRO A 2 -1.14 -4.25 22.20
CA PRO A 2 -0.78 -3.11 23.04
C PRO A 2 -1.61 -3.10 24.33
N THR A 3 -0.99 -2.75 25.44
CA THR A 3 -1.71 -2.57 26.70
C THR A 3 -2.65 -1.36 26.63
N THR A 4 -3.74 -1.40 27.40
CA THR A 4 -4.67 -0.27 27.54
C THR A 4 -4.14 0.83 28.45
N ASP A 5 -3.15 0.51 29.28
CA ASP A 5 -2.46 1.46 30.16
C ASP A 5 -1.59 2.42 29.35
N ARG A 6 -2.03 3.67 29.22
CA ARG A 6 -1.36 4.67 28.37
C ARG A 6 -0.04 5.17 28.94
N ASP A 7 0.32 4.85 30.17
CA ASP A 7 1.60 5.29 30.75
C ASP A 7 2.74 4.31 30.43
N LYS A 8 2.41 3.13 29.91
CA LYS A 8 3.36 2.06 29.59
C LYS A 8 3.87 2.12 28.15
N ILE A 9 5.14 1.77 27.93
CA ILE A 9 5.74 1.71 26.59
C ILE A 9 5.03 0.71 25.67
N GLU A 10 4.48 -0.37 26.24
CA GLU A 10 3.71 -1.40 25.54
C GLU A 10 2.42 -0.85 24.94
N SER A 11 2.00 0.36 25.29
CA SER A 11 0.82 1.03 24.74
C SER A 11 1.14 1.87 23.49
N LYS A 12 2.43 2.04 23.16
CA LYS A 12 2.90 3.09 22.23
C LYS A 12 3.17 2.60 20.81
N PHE A 13 2.95 1.31 20.52
CA PHE A 13 3.12 0.75 19.18
C PHE A 13 1.77 0.47 18.51
N GLY A 14 1.75 0.64 17.19
CA GLY A 14 0.65 0.18 16.34
C GLY A 14 0.97 -1.19 15.71
N TYR A 15 -0.04 -1.88 15.22
CA TYR A 15 0.12 -3.10 14.45
C TYR A 15 -0.90 -3.15 13.30
N ALA A 16 -0.60 -3.99 12.31
CA ALA A 16 -1.48 -4.29 11.18
C ALA A 16 -1.47 -5.82 10.95
N TYR A 17 -1.98 -6.27 9.80
CA TYR A 17 -2.27 -7.68 9.56
C TYR A 17 -1.64 -8.18 8.26
N GLN A 18 -1.05 -9.37 8.29
CA GLN A 18 -0.86 -10.19 7.10
C GLN A 18 -2.05 -11.15 6.98
N PHE A 19 -2.78 -11.09 5.86
CA PHE A 19 -3.98 -11.92 5.67
C PHE A 19 -4.18 -12.33 4.22
N ASP A 20 -5.05 -13.32 4.03
CA ASP A 20 -5.51 -13.75 2.73
C ASP A 20 -6.62 -12.82 2.22
N ALA A 21 -6.30 -12.00 1.22
CA ALA A 21 -7.22 -11.00 0.68
C ALA A 21 -8.51 -11.61 0.09
N SER A 22 -8.46 -12.82 -0.46
CA SER A 22 -9.66 -13.50 -0.97
C SER A 22 -10.55 -13.99 0.16
N ARG A 23 -9.97 -14.49 1.25
CA ARG A 23 -10.74 -14.83 2.47
C ARG A 23 -11.34 -13.57 3.10
N TYR A 24 -10.60 -12.46 3.14
CA TYR A 24 -11.09 -11.19 3.65
C TYR A 24 -12.25 -10.63 2.80
N ALA A 25 -12.14 -10.67 1.47
CA ALA A 25 -13.22 -10.26 0.57
C ALA A 25 -14.50 -11.09 0.78
N ARG A 26 -14.37 -12.42 0.97
CA ARG A 26 -15.52 -13.28 1.30
C ARG A 26 -16.13 -12.97 2.67
N PHE A 27 -15.30 -12.64 3.66
CA PHE A 27 -15.77 -12.21 4.96
C PHE A 27 -16.59 -10.91 4.86
N LEU A 28 -16.04 -9.88 4.19
CA LEU A 28 -16.73 -8.61 3.97
C LEU A 28 -18.01 -8.78 3.16
N ARG A 29 -18.01 -9.65 2.13
CA ARG A 29 -19.21 -9.96 1.36
C ARG A 29 -20.35 -10.46 2.25
N ARG A 30 -20.10 -11.44 3.13
CA ARG A 30 -21.13 -11.97 4.05
C ARG A 30 -21.65 -10.89 5.00
N TYR A 31 -20.74 -10.08 5.52
CA TYR A 31 -21.10 -8.92 6.35
C TYR A 31 -22.02 -7.97 5.57
N SER A 32 -21.66 -7.60 4.34
CA SER A 32 -22.46 -6.70 3.49
C SER A 32 -23.83 -7.28 3.12
N GLU A 33 -23.90 -8.55 2.70
CA GLU A 33 -25.16 -9.22 2.36
C GLU A 33 -26.11 -9.29 3.58
N THR A 34 -25.56 -9.50 4.79
CA THR A 34 -26.34 -9.47 6.04
C THR A 34 -26.89 -8.07 6.35
N ASN A 35 -26.23 -7.02 5.87
CA ASN A 35 -26.66 -5.62 6.02
C ASN A 35 -27.45 -5.12 4.79
N GLY A 36 -28.01 -6.01 3.98
CA GLY A 36 -28.95 -5.66 2.91
C GLY A 36 -28.32 -5.35 1.55
N VAL A 37 -27.00 -5.52 1.37
CA VAL A 37 -26.38 -5.39 0.04
C VAL A 37 -26.83 -6.54 -0.85
N VAL A 38 -27.42 -6.20 -2.01
CA VAL A 38 -27.85 -7.18 -3.02
C VAL A 38 -26.68 -7.51 -3.94
N ARG A 39 -26.27 -8.78 -3.97
CA ARG A 39 -25.31 -9.27 -4.95
C ARG A 39 -26.01 -9.69 -6.22
N THR A 40 -25.61 -9.08 -7.33
CA THR A 40 -25.91 -9.58 -8.68
C THR A 40 -24.65 -10.17 -9.30
N GLU A 41 -24.74 -11.41 -9.79
CA GLU A 41 -23.68 -12.04 -10.57
C GLU A 41 -23.87 -11.67 -12.05
N GLY A 42 -22.76 -11.40 -12.75
CA GLY A 42 -22.77 -11.06 -14.17
C GLY A 42 -21.57 -10.21 -14.57
N LYS A 43 -21.26 -10.22 -15.88
CA LYS A 43 -20.21 -9.40 -16.46
C LYS A 43 -20.82 -8.15 -17.08
N VAL A 44 -20.34 -6.96 -16.70
CA VAL A 44 -20.71 -5.71 -17.39
C VAL A 44 -20.18 -5.73 -18.83
N ILE A 45 -21.07 -5.58 -19.81
CA ILE A 45 -20.77 -5.57 -21.25
C ILE A 45 -20.97 -4.20 -21.89
N ALA A 46 -21.85 -3.37 -21.36
CA ALA A 46 -22.10 -2.02 -21.84
C ALA A 46 -22.45 -1.04 -20.70
N THR A 47 -22.35 0.25 -20.99
CA THR A 47 -22.70 1.33 -20.06
C THR A 47 -23.46 2.40 -20.84
N SER A 48 -24.61 2.82 -20.31
CA SER A 48 -25.43 3.88 -20.90
C SER A 48 -25.18 5.19 -20.19
N LEU A 49 -25.04 6.28 -20.95
CA LEU A 49 -24.90 7.63 -20.44
C LEU A 49 -26.20 8.42 -20.66
N ASN A 50 -26.54 9.28 -19.70
CA ASN A 50 -27.58 10.28 -19.90
C ASN A 50 -27.07 11.32 -20.94
N PRO A 51 -27.82 11.59 -22.01
CA PRO A 51 -27.36 12.47 -23.10
C PRO A 51 -27.24 13.95 -22.71
N GLU A 52 -27.97 14.40 -21.68
CA GLU A 52 -27.97 15.79 -21.23
C GLU A 52 -26.88 16.05 -20.19
N THR A 53 -26.77 15.17 -19.18
CA THR A 53 -25.83 15.38 -18.07
C THR A 53 -24.48 14.67 -18.28
N GLY A 54 -24.44 13.68 -19.17
CA GLY A 54 -23.32 12.77 -19.35
C GLY A 54 -23.10 11.81 -18.17
N PHE A 55 -24.04 11.71 -17.22
CA PHE A 55 -23.95 10.79 -16.08
C PHE A 55 -24.08 9.35 -16.55
N VAL A 56 -23.45 8.41 -15.84
CA VAL A 56 -23.75 6.99 -16.05
C VAL A 56 -25.17 6.75 -15.57
N LYS A 57 -26.03 6.24 -16.47
CA LYS A 57 -27.42 5.92 -16.16
C LYS A 57 -27.58 4.48 -15.71
N SER A 58 -26.92 3.56 -16.42
CA SER A 58 -27.03 2.12 -16.16
C SER A 58 -25.84 1.33 -16.68
N VAL A 59 -25.68 0.12 -16.15
CA VAL A 59 -24.79 -0.92 -16.68
C VAL A 59 -25.62 -2.08 -17.22
N GLU A 60 -25.20 -2.61 -18.37
CA GLU A 60 -25.77 -3.81 -18.96
C GLU A 60 -24.87 -5.01 -18.64
N LEU A 61 -25.47 -6.07 -18.11
CA LEU A 61 -24.80 -7.33 -17.82
C LEU A 61 -25.00 -8.32 -18.97
N SER A 62 -24.07 -9.26 -19.10
CA SER A 62 -24.26 -10.43 -19.95
C SER A 62 -25.56 -11.16 -19.61
N GLY A 63 -26.45 -11.35 -20.58
CA GLY A 63 -27.78 -11.96 -20.38
C GLY A 63 -28.92 -10.94 -20.23
N ASP A 64 -28.84 -9.82 -20.94
CA ASP A 64 -29.89 -8.79 -21.12
C ASP A 64 -30.38 -8.08 -19.85
N ARG A 65 -29.68 -8.24 -18.72
CA ARG A 65 -30.02 -7.56 -17.47
C ARG A 65 -29.40 -6.17 -17.42
N VAL A 66 -30.24 -5.16 -17.22
CA VAL A 66 -29.82 -3.76 -17.02
C VAL A 66 -29.97 -3.39 -15.55
N ILE A 67 -28.99 -2.67 -15.00
CA ILE A 67 -29.00 -2.13 -13.64
C ILE A 67 -28.78 -0.62 -13.73
N ASP A 68 -29.80 0.15 -13.36
CA ASP A 68 -29.72 1.58 -13.14
C ASP A 68 -29.35 1.91 -11.68
N ALA A 69 -28.69 3.05 -11.49
CA ALA A 69 -28.35 3.57 -10.18
C ALA A 69 -28.09 5.08 -10.28
N ASP A 70 -28.26 5.76 -9.15
CA ASP A 70 -27.95 7.18 -9.03
C ASP A 70 -26.45 7.43 -8.92
N LEU A 71 -25.78 6.60 -8.12
CA LEU A 71 -24.35 6.65 -7.84
C LEU A 71 -23.68 5.31 -8.17
N PHE A 72 -22.56 5.36 -8.87
CA PHE A 72 -21.75 4.21 -9.20
C PHE A 72 -20.38 4.27 -8.51
N VAL A 73 -19.97 3.15 -7.90
CA VAL A 73 -18.60 2.98 -7.40
C VAL A 73 -17.86 2.01 -8.32
N ASP A 74 -16.89 2.51 -9.08
CA ASP A 74 -16.06 1.73 -9.97
C ASP A 74 -14.96 0.99 -9.19
N CYS A 75 -15.18 -0.30 -8.96
CA CYS A 75 -14.21 -1.25 -8.39
C CYS A 75 -13.72 -2.27 -9.43
N SER A 76 -13.84 -1.98 -10.73
CA SER A 76 -13.65 -2.94 -11.84
C SER A 76 -12.19 -3.29 -12.16
N GLY A 77 -11.25 -2.86 -11.33
CA GLY A 77 -9.83 -3.10 -11.54
C GLY A 77 -9.18 -2.07 -12.48
N PHE A 78 -8.00 -2.40 -13.00
CA PHE A 78 -7.27 -1.57 -13.97
C PHE A 78 -8.09 -1.14 -15.21
N ARG A 79 -9.13 -1.92 -15.55
CA ARG A 79 -10.01 -1.62 -16.68
C ARG A 79 -10.75 -0.29 -16.53
N GLY A 80 -11.10 0.10 -15.30
CA GLY A 80 -11.90 1.30 -15.02
C GLY A 80 -13.15 1.37 -15.91
N VAL A 81 -13.97 0.34 -15.89
CA VAL A 81 -15.13 0.16 -16.80
C VAL A 81 -16.01 1.40 -16.85
N LEU A 82 -16.22 2.08 -15.71
CA LEU A 82 -17.05 3.28 -15.65
C LEU A 82 -16.19 4.54 -15.72
N ILE A 83 -15.19 4.65 -14.85
CA ILE A 83 -14.41 5.89 -14.72
C ILE A 83 -13.57 6.18 -15.97
N GLU A 84 -13.05 5.14 -16.61
CA GLU A 84 -12.20 5.26 -17.80
C GLU A 84 -12.99 4.92 -19.06
N GLN A 85 -13.53 3.70 -19.18
CA GLN A 85 -14.11 3.27 -20.46
C GLN A 85 -15.36 4.08 -20.83
N ALA A 86 -16.24 4.38 -19.87
CA ALA A 86 -17.43 5.19 -20.11
C ALA A 86 -17.15 6.70 -20.02
N LEU A 87 -16.51 7.18 -18.95
CA LEU A 87 -16.35 8.62 -18.70
C LEU A 87 -15.05 9.25 -19.23
N LYS A 88 -14.12 8.46 -19.77
CA LYS A 88 -12.87 8.93 -20.39
C LYS A 88 -12.06 9.87 -19.48
N THR A 89 -11.98 9.54 -18.19
CA THR A 89 -11.37 10.41 -17.18
C THR A 89 -9.86 10.59 -17.38
N GLY A 90 -9.18 9.63 -18.01
CA GLY A 90 -7.75 9.67 -18.25
C GLY A 90 -6.92 9.18 -17.05
N TYR A 91 -5.62 9.05 -17.29
CA TYR A 91 -4.66 8.51 -16.34
C TYR A 91 -3.38 9.34 -16.32
N GLU A 92 -2.93 9.70 -15.12
CA GLU A 92 -1.64 10.32 -14.85
C GLU A 92 -0.58 9.23 -14.66
N ASP A 93 0.26 9.04 -15.67
CA ASP A 93 1.36 8.08 -15.64
C ASP A 93 2.55 8.63 -14.83
N TRP A 94 2.97 7.86 -13.82
CA TRP A 94 4.07 8.19 -12.92
C TRP A 94 5.31 7.30 -13.12
N SER A 95 5.37 6.55 -14.24
CA SER A 95 6.50 5.67 -14.59
C SER A 95 7.84 6.41 -14.66
N LYS A 96 7.81 7.72 -14.95
CA LYS A 96 9.01 8.58 -14.90
C LYS A 96 9.67 8.64 -13.51
N TRP A 97 8.92 8.36 -12.45
CA TRP A 97 9.39 8.36 -11.07
C TRP A 97 9.46 6.94 -10.50
N LEU A 98 8.45 6.11 -10.78
CA LEU A 98 8.35 4.73 -10.28
C LEU A 98 8.23 3.77 -11.47
N PRO A 99 9.35 3.42 -12.13
CA PRO A 99 9.38 2.73 -13.42
C PRO A 99 9.12 1.22 -13.35
N CYS A 100 9.08 0.61 -12.16
CA CYS A 100 8.67 -0.79 -12.04
C CYS A 100 7.25 -0.95 -12.62
N ASN A 101 7.05 -2.02 -13.40
CA ASN A 101 5.85 -2.20 -14.23
C ASN A 101 5.39 -3.66 -14.33
N ARG A 102 6.13 -4.58 -13.70
CA ARG A 102 5.82 -6.01 -13.69
C ARG A 102 6.04 -6.60 -12.31
N ALA A 103 5.34 -7.69 -12.04
CA ALA A 103 5.62 -8.51 -10.87
C ALA A 103 5.35 -9.99 -11.14
N PHE A 104 6.09 -10.85 -10.47
CA PHE A 104 5.69 -12.25 -10.29
C PHE A 104 5.22 -12.45 -8.85
N ALA A 105 4.16 -13.25 -8.66
CA ALA A 105 3.68 -13.67 -7.34
C ALA A 105 3.60 -15.20 -7.26
N VAL A 106 4.08 -15.77 -6.15
CA VAL A 106 4.08 -17.22 -5.93
C VAL A 106 3.93 -17.54 -4.43
N PRO A 107 2.96 -18.39 -4.03
CA PRO A 107 2.90 -18.91 -2.68
C PRO A 107 3.91 -20.05 -2.51
N CYS A 108 4.53 -20.17 -1.33
CA CYS A 108 5.35 -21.33 -0.97
C CYS A 108 4.96 -21.91 0.38
N GLU A 109 5.43 -23.13 0.64
CA GLU A 109 5.37 -23.74 1.98
C GLU A 109 6.04 -22.82 2.99
N THR A 110 5.52 -22.83 4.23
CA THR A 110 6.18 -22.14 5.34
C THR A 110 7.35 -22.97 5.86
N ARG A 111 8.53 -22.36 5.94
CA ARG A 111 9.68 -22.94 6.66
C ARG A 111 10.20 -21.95 7.70
N GLY A 112 10.45 -22.44 8.91
CA GLY A 112 10.97 -21.64 10.02
C GLY A 112 9.89 -20.93 10.83
N GLN A 113 10.30 -19.89 11.57
CA GLN A 113 9.44 -19.18 12.52
C GLN A 113 8.48 -18.20 11.82
N LEU A 114 7.26 -18.09 12.33
CA LEU A 114 6.31 -17.07 11.92
C LEU A 114 6.77 -15.68 12.39
N THR A 115 7.15 -14.82 11.46
CA THR A 115 7.70 -13.48 11.76
C THR A 115 6.61 -12.40 11.79
N PRO A 116 6.64 -11.42 12.73
CA PRO A 116 5.65 -10.36 12.84
C PRO A 116 5.92 -9.16 11.92
N PHE A 117 6.50 -9.39 10.75
CA PHE A 117 6.85 -8.34 9.79
C PHE A 117 6.79 -8.86 8.35
N THR A 118 6.49 -7.95 7.43
CA THR A 118 6.71 -8.14 6.00
C THR A 118 8.17 -7.84 5.68
N ARG A 119 8.80 -8.64 4.82
CA ARG A 119 10.17 -8.37 4.37
C ARG A 119 10.13 -7.87 2.93
N ALA A 120 10.72 -6.70 2.69
CA ALA A 120 11.04 -6.19 1.36
C ALA A 120 12.56 -6.26 1.17
N THR A 121 13.00 -7.01 0.16
CA THR A 121 14.43 -7.23 -0.13
C THR A 121 14.77 -6.63 -1.48
N ALA A 122 15.61 -5.60 -1.52
CA ALA A 122 16.11 -5.02 -2.76
C ALA A 122 16.88 -6.05 -3.60
N ARG A 123 16.62 -6.07 -4.90
CA ARG A 123 17.26 -6.92 -5.93
C ARG A 123 17.86 -6.02 -7.02
N GLN A 124 18.54 -6.61 -8.00
CA GLN A 124 19.22 -5.83 -9.05
C GLN A 124 18.25 -5.02 -9.93
N GLY A 125 17.11 -5.58 -10.31
CA GLY A 125 16.10 -4.96 -11.17
C GLY A 125 14.75 -4.68 -10.49
N GLY A 126 14.73 -4.59 -9.16
CA GLY A 126 13.49 -4.54 -8.41
C GLY A 126 13.62 -4.83 -6.92
N TRP A 127 12.57 -5.36 -6.32
CA TRP A 127 12.57 -5.84 -4.94
C TRP A 127 11.60 -7.01 -4.75
N GLN A 128 11.90 -7.86 -3.77
CA GLN A 128 11.12 -9.05 -3.46
C GLN A 128 10.40 -8.90 -2.13
N TRP A 129 9.10 -9.19 -2.10
CA TRP A 129 8.34 -9.30 -0.87
C TRP A 129 8.29 -10.73 -0.34
N ARG A 130 8.20 -10.84 0.98
CA ARG A 130 7.84 -12.05 1.73
C ARG A 130 6.81 -11.67 2.79
N ILE A 131 5.61 -12.24 2.70
CA ILE A 131 4.47 -11.99 3.58
C ILE A 131 4.06 -13.31 4.23
N PRO A 132 4.38 -13.53 5.52
CA PRO A 132 4.04 -14.76 6.20
C PRO A 132 2.55 -14.80 6.58
N LEU A 133 1.86 -15.90 6.27
CA LEU A 133 0.56 -16.26 6.81
C LEU A 133 0.71 -17.49 7.71
N GLN A 134 -0.35 -17.85 8.43
CA GLN A 134 -0.31 -18.99 9.37
C GLN A 134 -0.08 -20.36 8.69
N HIS A 135 -0.42 -20.52 7.41
CA HIS A 135 -0.41 -21.81 6.70
C HIS A 135 0.39 -21.80 5.39
N ARG A 136 0.95 -20.65 4.98
CA ARG A 136 1.78 -20.48 3.77
C ARG A 136 2.52 -19.16 3.83
N VAL A 137 3.46 -18.95 2.90
CA VAL A 137 4.10 -17.65 2.69
C VAL A 137 3.79 -17.12 1.29
N GLY A 138 3.34 -15.87 1.22
CA GLY A 138 3.18 -15.15 -0.04
C GLY A 138 4.47 -14.46 -0.44
N ASN A 139 4.97 -14.74 -1.64
CA ASN A 139 6.18 -14.14 -2.16
C ASN A 139 5.91 -13.47 -3.50
N GLY A 140 6.75 -12.52 -3.86
CA GLY A 140 6.77 -12.00 -5.20
C GLY A 140 7.89 -11.01 -5.43
N HIS A 141 8.14 -10.71 -6.69
CA HIS A 141 9.23 -9.86 -7.14
C HIS A 141 8.62 -8.77 -8.02
N VAL A 142 8.65 -7.53 -7.54
CA VAL A 142 8.32 -6.34 -8.34
C VAL A 142 9.57 -5.92 -9.08
N TYR A 143 9.49 -5.72 -10.39
CA TYR A 143 10.65 -5.40 -11.23
C TYR A 143 10.30 -4.45 -12.38
N CYS A 144 11.33 -3.86 -12.96
CA CYS A 144 11.22 -3.01 -14.12
C CYS A 144 11.77 -3.72 -15.36
N SER A 145 10.92 -3.93 -16.36
CA SER A 145 11.27 -4.68 -17.57
C SER A 145 12.36 -4.02 -18.43
N ALA A 146 12.71 -2.77 -18.17
CA ALA A 146 13.83 -2.08 -18.84
C ALA A 146 15.20 -2.48 -18.27
N PHE A 147 15.25 -3.07 -17.06
CA PHE A 147 16.50 -3.37 -16.35
C PHE A 147 16.73 -4.87 -16.08
N ILE A 148 15.70 -5.72 -16.22
CA ILE A 148 15.80 -7.17 -16.03
C ILE A 148 14.72 -7.88 -16.86
N SER A 149 15.06 -9.06 -17.39
CA SER A 149 14.11 -9.89 -18.15
C SER A 149 13.11 -10.63 -17.24
N ASP A 150 12.01 -11.12 -17.84
CA ASP A 150 11.01 -11.92 -17.11
C ASP A 150 11.62 -13.24 -16.59
N ASP A 151 12.48 -13.88 -17.39
CA ASP A 151 13.14 -15.14 -17.04
C ASP A 151 14.09 -14.96 -15.85
N GLU A 152 14.91 -13.91 -15.86
CA GLU A 152 15.78 -13.59 -14.72
C GLU A 152 14.96 -13.22 -13.48
N ALA A 153 13.89 -12.44 -13.64
CA ALA A 153 13.05 -12.02 -12.52
C ALA A 153 12.38 -13.22 -11.82
N VAL A 154 11.87 -14.19 -12.58
CA VAL A 154 11.25 -15.40 -12.02
C VAL A 154 12.28 -16.35 -11.43
N GLN A 155 13.47 -16.49 -12.04
CA GLN A 155 14.57 -17.28 -11.48
C GLN A 155 15.02 -16.73 -10.13
N VAL A 156 15.21 -15.40 -10.02
CA VAL A 156 15.54 -14.74 -8.75
C VAL A 156 14.45 -14.99 -7.70
N LEU A 157 13.16 -14.87 -8.07
CA LEU A 157 12.07 -15.11 -7.14
C LEU A 157 12.08 -16.56 -6.62
N LEU A 158 12.12 -17.54 -7.52
CA LEU A 158 12.06 -18.96 -7.18
C LEU A 158 13.28 -19.42 -6.37
N GLY A 159 14.48 -18.94 -6.72
CA GLY A 159 15.71 -19.25 -5.99
C GLY A 159 15.78 -18.69 -4.56
N ASN A 160 14.87 -17.79 -4.19
CA ASN A 160 14.81 -17.16 -2.87
C ASN A 160 13.56 -17.54 -2.06
N LEU A 161 12.82 -18.57 -2.47
CA LEU A 161 11.72 -19.11 -1.67
C LEU A 161 12.27 -19.90 -0.48
N GLU A 162 11.61 -19.80 0.67
CA GLU A 162 12.02 -20.56 1.85
C GLU A 162 11.61 -22.03 1.80
N GLY A 163 10.67 -22.37 0.93
CA GLY A 163 10.16 -23.73 0.74
C GLY A 163 9.64 -23.94 -0.69
N PRO A 164 9.26 -25.18 -1.03
CA PRO A 164 8.64 -25.51 -2.31
C PRO A 164 7.48 -24.58 -2.67
N ALA A 165 7.41 -24.21 -3.95
CA ALA A 165 6.29 -23.44 -4.47
C ALA A 165 4.99 -24.27 -4.41
N LEU A 166 3.91 -23.65 -3.96
CA LEU A 166 2.59 -24.28 -3.86
C LEU A 166 1.75 -24.14 -5.14
N ALA A 167 2.20 -23.28 -6.06
CA ALA A 167 1.58 -23.03 -7.36
C ALA A 167 2.63 -22.47 -8.32
N GLY A 168 2.31 -22.46 -9.63
CA GLY A 168 3.12 -21.77 -10.62
C GLY A 168 3.18 -20.25 -10.39
N PRO A 169 4.31 -19.57 -10.68
CA PRO A 169 4.41 -18.12 -10.61
C PRO A 169 3.39 -17.44 -11.52
N LYS A 170 2.65 -16.48 -10.98
CA LYS A 170 1.73 -15.64 -11.75
C LYS A 170 2.36 -14.31 -12.08
N GLN A 171 2.50 -14.02 -13.36
CA GLN A 171 2.95 -12.71 -13.83
C GLN A 171 1.82 -11.68 -13.76
N LEU A 172 2.17 -10.44 -13.43
CA LEU A 172 1.29 -9.29 -13.31
C LEU A 172 1.94 -8.12 -14.05
N PHE A 173 1.11 -7.32 -14.71
CA PHE A 173 1.51 -6.10 -15.41
C PHE A 173 0.76 -4.92 -14.82
N PHE A 174 1.43 -3.79 -14.68
CA PHE A 174 0.84 -2.58 -14.12
C PHE A 174 1.55 -1.32 -14.62
N THR A 175 0.86 -0.19 -14.49
CA THR A 175 1.43 1.15 -14.70
C THR A 175 1.23 1.94 -13.42
N THR A 176 2.32 2.43 -12.85
CA THR A 176 2.27 3.25 -11.63
C THR A 176 1.65 4.62 -11.95
N GLY A 177 0.65 5.03 -11.18
CA GLY A 177 -0.05 6.29 -11.42
C GLY A 177 -1.43 6.34 -10.78
N ARG A 178 -2.23 7.31 -11.21
CA ARG A 178 -3.61 7.50 -10.76
C ARG A 178 -4.50 8.01 -11.88
N ARG A 179 -5.82 7.87 -11.72
CA ARG A 179 -6.79 8.59 -12.56
C ARG A 179 -6.61 10.09 -12.38
N SER A 180 -6.85 10.84 -13.45
CA SER A 180 -6.84 12.30 -13.40
C SER A 180 -7.90 12.84 -12.42
N ARG A 181 -9.02 12.12 -12.27
CA ARG A 181 -10.05 12.33 -11.25
C ARG A 181 -10.46 10.99 -10.64
N PHE A 182 -10.61 10.97 -9.32
CA PHE A 182 -11.14 9.85 -8.56
C PHE A 182 -12.68 9.88 -8.50
N TRP A 183 -13.27 11.07 -8.56
CA TRP A 183 -14.72 11.28 -8.69
C TRP A 183 -14.99 12.11 -9.94
N ASN A 184 -15.72 11.53 -10.89
CA ASN A 184 -16.18 12.19 -12.11
C ASN A 184 -17.68 11.97 -12.29
N LYS A 185 -18.47 13.04 -12.33
CA LYS A 185 -19.94 13.01 -12.40
C LYS A 185 -20.52 12.16 -11.27
N ASN A 186 -21.29 11.11 -11.57
CA ASN A 186 -21.85 10.19 -10.59
C ASN A 186 -21.06 8.89 -10.45
N VAL A 187 -19.78 8.89 -10.82
CA VAL A 187 -18.87 7.74 -10.68
C VAL A 187 -17.71 8.08 -9.75
N ILE A 188 -17.50 7.25 -8.72
CA ILE A 188 -16.31 7.27 -7.87
C ILE A 188 -15.48 6.02 -8.14
N ALA A 189 -14.21 6.18 -8.47
CA ALA A 189 -13.27 5.08 -8.62
C ALA A 189 -12.63 4.74 -7.27
N ILE A 190 -12.58 3.44 -6.94
CA ILE A 190 -11.95 2.93 -5.72
C ILE A 190 -11.07 1.71 -6.07
N GLY A 191 -9.91 1.62 -5.41
CA GLY A 191 -8.93 0.58 -5.66
C GLY A 191 -8.23 0.76 -7.01
N LEU A 192 -7.99 -0.34 -7.72
CA LEU A 192 -7.20 -0.32 -8.97
C LEU A 192 -7.86 0.49 -10.11
N ALA A 193 -9.17 0.76 -10.02
CA ALA A 193 -9.84 1.65 -10.97
C ALA A 193 -9.41 3.12 -10.79
N ALA A 194 -9.07 3.51 -9.56
CA ALA A 194 -8.61 4.84 -9.19
C ALA A 194 -7.11 5.06 -9.44
N GLY A 195 -6.29 4.01 -9.36
CA GLY A 195 -4.85 4.12 -9.54
C GLY A 195 -4.10 2.93 -8.95
N PHE A 196 -2.80 2.90 -9.19
CA PHE A 196 -1.93 1.86 -8.66
C PHE A 196 -0.55 2.41 -8.28
N LEU A 197 -0.12 2.00 -7.09
CA LEU A 197 1.21 2.21 -6.54
C LEU A 197 1.68 0.85 -6.04
N GLU A 198 2.95 0.55 -6.27
CA GLU A 198 3.52 -0.75 -5.90
C GLU A 198 3.47 -1.00 -4.38
N PRO A 199 3.37 -2.27 -3.93
CA PRO A 199 3.03 -2.60 -2.54
C PRO A 199 4.22 -2.54 -1.57
N LEU A 200 5.25 -1.72 -1.83
CA LEU A 200 6.46 -1.65 -0.99
C LEU A 200 6.14 -1.23 0.46
N GLU A 201 5.17 -0.33 0.62
CA GLU A 201 4.69 0.16 1.92
C GLU A 201 3.24 -0.27 2.23
N SER A 202 2.78 -1.36 1.62
CA SER A 202 1.47 -1.99 1.92
C SER A 202 0.25 -1.06 1.80
N THR A 203 0.27 -0.10 0.87
CA THR A 203 -0.72 1.00 0.81
C THR A 203 -2.00 0.69 0.04
N SER A 204 -2.06 -0.37 -0.79
CA SER A 204 -3.21 -0.58 -1.70
C SER A 204 -4.57 -0.69 -0.98
N ILE A 205 -4.64 -1.45 0.11
CA ILE A 205 -5.88 -1.59 0.90
C ILE A 205 -6.17 -0.34 1.72
N HIS A 206 -5.12 0.33 2.21
CA HIS A 206 -5.27 1.61 2.89
C HIS A 206 -5.91 2.66 1.96
N LEU A 207 -5.45 2.78 0.71
CA LEU A 207 -6.03 3.70 -0.27
C LEU A 207 -7.48 3.37 -0.63
N ILE A 208 -7.85 2.08 -0.65
CA ILE A 208 -9.27 1.67 -0.75
C ILE A 208 -10.07 2.20 0.44
N GLN A 209 -9.56 1.98 1.66
CA GLN A 209 -10.22 2.45 2.89
C GLN A 209 -10.33 3.98 2.93
N GLN A 210 -9.29 4.72 2.51
CA GLN A 210 -9.33 6.17 2.44
C GLN A 210 -10.38 6.64 1.43
N GLY A 211 -10.41 6.07 0.21
CA GLY A 211 -11.43 6.42 -0.78
C GLY A 211 -12.86 6.19 -0.27
N ILE A 212 -13.11 5.08 0.45
CA ILE A 212 -14.41 4.82 1.08
C ILE A 212 -14.71 5.82 2.20
N THR A 213 -13.72 6.15 3.04
CA THR A 213 -13.87 7.07 4.17
C THR A 213 -14.19 8.49 3.70
N GLU A 214 -13.45 8.98 2.70
CA GLU A 214 -13.68 10.29 2.08
C GLU A 214 -15.04 10.34 1.37
N LEU A 215 -15.46 9.25 0.72
CA LEU A 215 -16.79 9.16 0.11
C LEU A 215 -17.90 9.24 1.17
N ILE A 216 -17.73 8.62 2.33
CA ILE A 216 -18.70 8.72 3.43
C ILE A 216 -18.75 10.14 3.99
N GLN A 217 -17.61 10.81 4.13
CA GLN A 217 -17.56 12.20 4.62
C GLN A 217 -18.20 13.20 3.65
N LEU A 218 -18.07 12.95 2.35
CA LEU A 218 -18.55 13.80 1.26
C LEU A 218 -19.71 13.14 0.50
N PHE A 219 -20.52 12.34 1.20
CA PHE A 219 -21.54 11.51 0.55
C PHE A 219 -22.56 12.41 -0.17
N PRO A 220 -22.79 12.21 -1.49
CA PRO A 220 -23.51 13.18 -2.29
C PRO A 220 -25.03 13.08 -2.10
N ASP A 221 -25.71 14.18 -2.38
CA ASP A 221 -27.11 14.15 -2.81
C ASP A 221 -27.21 13.97 -4.34
N MET A 222 -28.45 13.94 -4.85
CA MET A 222 -28.71 13.76 -6.28
C MET A 222 -28.21 14.90 -7.18
N LYS A 223 -27.74 16.01 -6.62
CA LYS A 223 -27.22 17.15 -7.38
C LYS A 223 -25.73 17.01 -7.68
N PHE A 224 -25.02 16.12 -6.97
CA PHE A 224 -23.59 15.89 -7.16
C PHE A 224 -22.80 17.21 -7.17
N HIS A 225 -22.91 17.96 -6.07
CA HIS A 225 -22.37 19.30 -5.97
C HIS A 225 -20.88 19.36 -6.34
N PRO A 226 -20.46 20.27 -7.24
CA PRO A 226 -19.06 20.36 -7.67
C PRO A 226 -18.06 20.59 -6.54
N SER A 227 -18.47 21.22 -5.43
CA SER A 227 -17.64 21.41 -4.23
C SER A 227 -17.14 20.07 -3.67
N ASP A 228 -18.04 19.11 -3.53
CA ASP A 228 -17.76 17.83 -2.88
C ASP A 228 -16.89 16.97 -3.79
N ILE A 229 -17.21 16.98 -5.09
CA ILE A 229 -16.41 16.30 -6.13
C ILE A 229 -14.99 16.87 -6.16
N ASN A 230 -14.85 18.20 -6.15
CA ASN A 230 -13.53 18.84 -6.23
C ASN A 230 -12.72 18.57 -4.96
N GLU A 231 -13.35 18.61 -3.79
CA GLU A 231 -12.67 18.33 -2.52
C GLU A 231 -12.24 16.86 -2.40
N TYR A 232 -13.10 15.91 -2.79
CA TYR A 232 -12.75 14.49 -2.83
C TYR A 232 -11.54 14.24 -3.75
N ASN A 233 -11.56 14.83 -4.95
CA ASN A 233 -10.46 14.72 -5.90
C ASN A 233 -9.17 15.35 -5.35
N ARG A 234 -9.25 16.50 -4.68
CA ARG A 234 -8.09 17.17 -4.06
C ARG A 234 -7.48 16.30 -2.97
N ARG A 235 -8.28 15.79 -2.03
CA ARG A 235 -7.82 14.96 -0.91
C ARG A 235 -7.18 13.66 -1.41
N MET A 236 -7.86 12.93 -2.29
CA MET A 236 -7.33 11.68 -2.85
C MET A 236 -6.12 11.90 -3.76
N GLY A 237 -6.07 13.01 -4.50
CA GLY A 237 -4.90 13.40 -5.28
C GLY A 237 -3.67 13.61 -4.41
N LEU A 238 -3.81 14.40 -3.34
CA LEU A 238 -2.75 14.61 -2.36
C LEU A 238 -2.32 13.29 -1.71
N GLU A 239 -3.26 12.44 -1.31
CA GLU A 239 -2.98 11.15 -0.69
C GLU A 239 -2.09 10.26 -1.59
N PHE A 240 -2.46 10.10 -2.86
CA PHE A 240 -1.67 9.34 -3.83
C PHE A 240 -0.29 9.96 -4.08
N GLU A 241 -0.20 11.28 -4.18
CA GLU A 241 1.09 11.98 -4.34
C GLU A 241 2.01 11.78 -3.14
N ARG A 242 1.47 11.84 -1.92
CA ARG A 242 2.27 11.62 -0.70
C ARG A 242 2.74 10.18 -0.60
N VAL A 243 1.93 9.21 -1.02
CA VAL A 243 2.38 7.81 -1.11
C VAL A 243 3.45 7.65 -2.18
N ARG A 244 3.28 8.23 -3.37
CA ARG A 244 4.30 8.22 -4.44
C ARG A 244 5.63 8.76 -3.93
N ASP A 245 5.63 9.92 -3.28
CA ASP A 245 6.86 10.55 -2.78
C ASP A 245 7.55 9.70 -1.72
N PHE A 246 6.78 9.06 -0.83
CA PHE A 246 7.33 8.15 0.17
C PHE A 246 7.93 6.90 -0.47
N LEU A 247 7.23 6.29 -1.43
CA LEU A 247 7.75 5.15 -2.19
C LEU A 247 9.03 5.51 -2.95
N LEU A 248 9.04 6.68 -3.60
CA LEU A 248 10.19 7.16 -4.36
C LEU A 248 11.42 7.36 -3.46
N LEU A 249 11.23 7.82 -2.22
CA LEU A 249 12.31 7.94 -1.24
C LEU A 249 13.08 6.62 -1.08
N HIS A 250 12.38 5.48 -1.03
CA HIS A 250 13.04 4.17 -0.91
C HIS A 250 14.01 3.86 -2.05
N TYR A 251 13.72 4.35 -3.25
CA TYR A 251 14.58 4.14 -4.40
C TYR A 251 15.75 5.13 -4.48
N VAL A 252 15.49 6.40 -4.20
CA VAL A 252 16.47 7.48 -4.45
C VAL A 252 17.42 7.71 -3.28
N ALA A 253 17.00 7.41 -2.04
CA ALA A 253 17.87 7.42 -0.87
C ALA A 253 18.73 6.13 -0.80
N THR A 254 19.38 5.76 -1.91
CA THR A 254 20.16 4.53 -2.00
C THR A 254 21.65 4.80 -2.06
N GLN A 255 22.44 3.92 -1.43
CA GLN A 255 23.90 3.87 -1.61
C GLN A 255 24.31 2.83 -2.66
N ARG A 256 23.37 2.03 -3.17
CA ARG A 256 23.62 0.96 -4.13
C ARG A 256 24.05 1.50 -5.49
N ASP A 257 25.15 0.97 -6.02
CA ASP A 257 25.67 1.23 -7.36
C ASP A 257 25.83 -0.03 -8.22
N ASP A 258 25.44 -1.18 -7.66
CA ASP A 258 25.72 -2.51 -8.19
C ASP A 258 24.87 -2.91 -9.41
N SER A 259 23.84 -2.13 -9.76
CA SER A 259 23.02 -2.36 -10.96
C SER A 259 22.67 -1.07 -11.69
N GLU A 260 22.28 -1.21 -12.96
CA GLU A 260 21.85 -0.09 -13.79
C GLU A 260 20.62 0.62 -13.22
N MET A 261 19.64 -0.13 -12.72
CA MET A 261 18.44 0.43 -12.08
C MET A 261 18.79 1.31 -10.88
N TRP A 262 19.68 0.84 -9.98
CA TRP A 262 20.08 1.63 -8.81
C TRP A 262 20.92 2.85 -9.18
N ARG A 263 21.73 2.77 -10.25
CA ARG A 263 22.41 3.94 -10.83
C ARG A 263 21.41 4.95 -11.39
N TYR A 264 20.37 4.49 -12.09
CA TYR A 264 19.33 5.34 -12.68
C TYR A 264 18.59 6.18 -11.63
N PHE A 265 18.19 5.60 -10.49
CA PHE A 265 17.47 6.35 -9.45
C PHE A 265 18.29 7.46 -8.80
N ARG A 266 19.63 7.37 -8.79
CA ARG A 266 20.48 8.41 -8.17
C ARG A 266 20.56 9.70 -8.99
N SER A 267 20.33 9.62 -10.29
CA SER A 267 20.30 10.77 -11.19
C SER A 267 18.89 11.27 -11.50
N MET A 268 17.87 10.72 -10.83
CA MET A 268 16.48 11.04 -11.12
C MET A 268 16.09 12.45 -10.61
N THR A 269 15.41 13.21 -11.45
CA THR A 269 14.74 14.45 -11.03
C THR A 269 13.52 14.13 -10.17
N LEU A 270 13.53 14.61 -8.93
CA LEU A 270 12.47 14.37 -7.95
C LEU A 270 11.29 15.34 -8.14
N PRO A 271 10.07 14.98 -7.71
CA PRO A 271 9.02 15.96 -7.48
C PRO A 271 9.44 16.99 -6.43
N ASP A 272 9.07 18.26 -6.61
CA ASP A 272 9.37 19.36 -5.70
C ASP A 272 8.97 19.02 -4.25
N SER A 273 7.80 18.40 -4.06
CA SER A 273 7.28 18.00 -2.76
C SER A 273 8.17 17.02 -1.99
N LEU A 274 8.88 16.13 -2.69
CA LEU A 274 9.86 15.22 -2.09
C LEU A 274 11.21 15.93 -1.88
N GLN A 275 11.64 16.73 -2.86
CA GLN A 275 12.90 17.46 -2.79
C GLN A 275 12.92 18.42 -1.59
N GLU A 276 11.85 19.20 -1.40
CA GLU A 276 11.68 20.12 -0.27
C GLU A 276 11.71 19.38 1.08
N LYS A 277 11.02 18.24 1.16
CA LYS A 277 10.99 17.41 2.38
C LYS A 277 12.38 16.84 2.71
N ILE A 278 13.11 16.34 1.71
CA ILE A 278 14.50 15.88 1.88
C ILE A 278 15.41 17.03 2.31
N ALA A 279 15.28 18.21 1.70
CA ALA A 279 16.09 19.38 2.03
C ALA A 279 15.86 19.84 3.49
N ALA A 280 14.59 19.92 3.91
CA ALA A 280 14.23 20.27 5.29
C ALA A 280 14.79 19.27 6.31
N TRP A 281 14.73 17.97 5.98
CA TRP A 281 15.34 16.92 6.79
C TRP A 281 16.86 17.06 6.84
N GLN A 282 17.54 17.12 5.70
CA GLN A 282 19.01 17.21 5.65
C GLN A 282 19.56 18.46 6.34
N GLY A 283 18.81 19.56 6.38
CA GLY A 283 19.21 20.77 7.07
C GLY A 283 19.31 20.58 8.59
N ARG A 284 18.21 20.15 9.22
CA ARG A 284 18.11 20.15 10.69
C ARG A 284 17.27 19.02 11.31
N GLY A 285 17.03 17.95 10.57
CA GLY A 285 16.16 16.85 10.99
C GLY A 285 14.67 17.22 11.03
N HIS A 286 14.24 18.25 10.28
CA HIS A 286 12.85 18.68 10.27
C HIS A 286 12.01 17.85 9.32
N ILE A 287 10.93 17.25 9.83
CA ILE A 287 9.93 16.58 9.00
C ILE A 287 8.75 17.51 8.76
N VAL A 288 8.59 17.95 7.50
CA VAL A 288 7.41 18.70 7.06
C VAL A 288 6.17 17.81 7.18
N LYS A 289 5.17 18.28 7.91
CA LYS A 289 3.89 17.59 8.07
C LYS A 289 2.97 17.95 6.91
N TYR A 290 2.20 16.97 6.46
CA TYR A 290 1.13 17.19 5.49
C TYR A 290 -0.21 17.28 6.23
N GLU A 291 -1.16 18.02 5.66
CA GLU A 291 -2.55 18.02 6.11
C GLU A 291 -3.23 16.69 5.74
N PHE A 292 -3.00 16.22 4.51
CA PHE A 292 -3.47 14.93 3.98
C PHE A 292 -2.26 14.04 3.66
N GLY A 293 -2.30 12.77 4.05
CA GLY A 293 -1.23 11.80 3.82
C GLY A 293 -1.14 10.69 4.87
N THR A 294 -0.98 9.45 4.40
CA THR A 294 -0.86 8.23 5.21
C THR A 294 0.35 8.26 6.16
N PHE A 295 1.51 8.73 5.68
CA PHE A 295 2.78 8.55 6.38
C PHE A 295 3.07 9.67 7.37
N LEU A 296 2.96 9.32 8.66
CA LEU A 296 3.27 10.20 9.78
C LEU A 296 4.79 10.42 9.94
N PRO A 297 5.22 11.45 10.70
CA PRO A 297 6.65 11.76 10.87
C PRO A 297 7.55 10.59 11.29
N PRO A 298 7.14 9.66 12.19
CA PRO A 298 7.98 8.51 12.53
C PRO A 298 8.37 7.63 11.34
N SER A 299 7.49 7.45 10.35
CA SER A 299 7.78 6.67 9.14
C SER A 299 8.88 7.33 8.31
N TRP A 300 8.80 8.64 8.11
CA TRP A 300 9.84 9.41 7.41
C TRP A 300 11.18 9.34 8.13
N VAL A 301 11.20 9.50 9.46
CA VAL A 301 12.42 9.37 10.27
C VAL A 301 13.03 7.98 10.12
N ALA A 302 12.21 6.93 10.21
CA ALA A 302 12.66 5.54 10.11
C ALA A 302 13.32 5.25 8.75
N VAL A 303 12.66 5.63 7.64
CA VAL A 303 13.18 5.40 6.29
C VAL A 303 14.41 6.24 6.01
N MET A 304 14.37 7.55 6.28
CA MET A 304 15.51 8.45 6.02
C MET A 304 16.75 8.02 6.81
N LEU A 305 16.63 7.76 8.11
CA LEU A 305 17.76 7.28 8.91
C LEU A 305 18.21 5.87 8.52
N GLY A 306 17.26 4.96 8.29
CA GLY A 306 17.53 3.58 7.89
C GLY A 306 18.22 3.47 6.53
N GLN A 307 18.02 4.46 5.67
CA GLN A 307 18.67 4.60 4.37
C GLN A 307 19.83 5.60 4.37
N ASN A 308 20.42 5.84 5.55
CA ASN A 308 21.64 6.64 5.74
C ASN A 308 21.54 8.11 5.33
N LEU A 309 20.33 8.64 5.15
CA LEU A 309 20.09 10.06 4.98
C LEU A 309 20.17 10.73 6.36
N ARG A 310 21.39 11.04 6.83
CA ARG A 310 21.58 11.71 8.13
C ARG A 310 21.45 13.23 7.99
N PRO A 311 20.75 13.91 8.92
CA PRO A 311 20.69 15.36 8.91
C PRO A 311 22.05 15.96 9.28
N ARG A 312 22.40 17.11 8.68
CA ARG A 312 23.66 17.84 8.97
C ARG A 312 23.61 18.61 10.27
N GLY A 313 22.41 18.89 10.77
CA GLY A 313 22.18 19.56 12.04
C GLY A 313 20.93 19.02 12.73
N TYR A 314 20.58 19.66 13.84
CA TYR A 314 19.40 19.34 14.64
C TYR A 314 18.68 20.64 15.04
N ASP A 315 17.53 20.51 15.69
CA ASP A 315 16.76 21.65 16.18
C ASP A 315 17.43 22.32 17.38
N ARG A 316 17.89 23.57 17.24
CA ARG A 316 18.64 24.32 18.27
C ARG A 316 17.90 24.49 19.60
N ARG A 317 16.58 24.29 19.64
CA ARG A 317 15.84 24.28 20.91
C ARG A 317 16.34 23.19 21.87
N THR A 318 16.98 22.13 21.36
CA THR A 318 17.59 21.09 22.21
C THR A 318 18.84 21.56 22.94
N ASP A 319 19.48 22.66 22.53
CA ASP A 319 20.67 23.22 23.20
C ASP A 319 20.37 23.72 24.63
N THR A 320 19.09 23.86 24.97
CA THR A 320 18.62 24.19 26.32
C THR A 320 18.71 23.01 27.30
N LEU A 321 18.96 21.80 26.81
CA LEU A 321 19.02 20.57 27.61
C LEU A 321 20.49 20.12 27.79
N PRO A 322 20.93 19.81 29.02
CA PRO A 322 22.28 19.26 29.23
C PRO A 322 22.46 17.93 28.49
N GLU A 323 23.59 17.75 27.80
CA GLU A 323 23.89 16.54 27.01
C GLU A 323 23.79 15.26 27.86
N ALA A 324 24.33 15.27 29.08
CA ALA A 324 24.26 14.14 30.00
C ALA A 324 22.80 13.73 30.31
N SER A 325 21.88 14.70 30.38
CA SER A 325 20.44 14.43 30.57
C SER A 325 19.83 13.77 29.33
N LEU A 326 20.18 14.23 28.13
CA LEU A 326 19.72 13.62 26.87
C LEU A 326 20.19 12.17 26.74
N VAL A 327 21.48 11.92 27.02
CA VAL A 327 22.06 10.57 26.98
C VAL A 327 21.39 9.64 28.00
N ALA A 328 21.20 10.11 29.23
CA ALA A 328 20.54 9.33 30.28
C ALA A 328 19.09 8.98 29.89
N ARG A 329 18.32 9.95 29.37
CA ARG A 329 16.94 9.74 28.91
C ARG A 329 16.86 8.75 27.76
N ALA A 330 17.77 8.85 26.78
CA ALA A 330 17.82 7.92 25.65
C ALA A 330 18.19 6.49 26.12
N ALA A 331 19.12 6.36 27.06
CA ALA A 331 19.50 5.08 27.64
C ALA A 331 18.36 4.42 28.43
N ALA A 332 17.63 5.21 29.23
CA ALA A 332 16.45 4.75 29.97
C ALA A 332 15.36 4.26 29.01
N LEU A 333 15.02 5.05 27.99
CA LEU A 333 14.04 4.64 26.97
C LEU A 333 14.44 3.34 26.26
N ARG A 334 15.73 3.19 25.92
CA ARG A 334 16.25 1.96 25.31
C ARG A 334 16.09 0.74 26.23
N GLN A 335 16.34 0.90 27.53
CA GLN A 335 16.17 -0.17 28.51
C GLN A 335 14.69 -0.55 28.67
N GLU A 336 13.80 0.44 28.75
CA GLU A 336 12.36 0.24 28.85
C GLU A 336 11.80 -0.51 27.63
N VAL A 337 12.14 -0.07 26.41
CA VAL A 337 11.75 -0.76 25.17
C VAL A 337 12.28 -2.20 25.14
N ARG A 338 13.54 -2.42 25.55
CA ARG A 338 14.13 -3.77 25.59
C ARG A 338 13.42 -4.67 26.59
N ALA A 339 13.11 -4.16 27.78
CA ALA A 339 12.40 -4.91 28.81
C ALA A 339 11.01 -5.34 28.32
N ALA A 340 10.25 -4.40 27.76
CA ALA A 340 8.93 -4.66 27.17
C ALA A 340 8.98 -5.69 26.03
N ALA A 341 9.99 -5.62 25.16
CA ALA A 341 10.16 -6.58 24.08
C ALA A 341 10.45 -8.00 24.61
N LEU A 342 11.32 -8.12 25.62
CA LEU A 342 11.68 -9.41 26.23
C LEU A 342 10.56 -10.04 27.05
N SER A 343 9.64 -9.24 27.59
CA SER A 343 8.46 -9.73 28.32
C SER A 343 7.29 -10.13 27.42
N THR A 344 7.39 -9.88 26.11
CA THR A 344 6.31 -10.19 25.16
C THR A 344 6.50 -11.60 24.56
N PRO A 345 5.45 -12.43 24.46
CA PRO A 345 5.57 -13.76 23.88
C PRO A 345 5.92 -13.72 22.39
N ASP A 346 6.51 -14.82 21.89
CA ASP A 346 6.72 -15.05 20.47
C ASP A 346 5.41 -14.96 19.67
N HIS A 347 5.51 -14.51 18.42
CA HIS A 347 4.35 -14.25 17.56
C HIS A 347 3.42 -15.47 17.39
N ALA A 348 3.96 -16.66 17.13
CA ALA A 348 3.16 -17.88 16.99
C ALA A 348 2.49 -18.29 18.31
N ALA A 349 3.20 -18.15 19.43
CA ALA A 349 2.65 -18.42 20.76
C ALA A 349 1.51 -17.45 21.08
N TYR A 350 1.66 -16.17 20.70
CA TYR A 350 0.65 -15.16 20.87
C TYR A 350 -0.64 -15.48 20.09
N ILE A 351 -0.54 -15.81 18.80
CA ILE A 351 -1.69 -16.18 17.97
C ILE A 351 -2.43 -17.39 18.55
N LYS A 352 -1.68 -18.40 18.99
CA LYS A 352 -2.25 -19.60 19.63
C LYS A 352 -2.98 -19.23 20.92
N HIS A 353 -2.35 -18.45 21.80
CA HIS A 353 -2.94 -18.03 23.07
C HIS A 353 -4.20 -17.17 22.88
N TYR A 354 -4.21 -16.29 21.87
CA TYR A 354 -5.36 -15.46 21.54
C TYR A 354 -6.54 -16.25 20.92
N GLY A 355 -6.34 -17.52 20.56
CA GLY A 355 -7.37 -18.34 19.90
C GLY A 355 -7.56 -17.99 18.42
N ALA A 356 -6.60 -17.31 17.78
CA ALA A 356 -6.64 -16.96 16.36
C ALA A 356 -5.85 -17.93 15.47
N GLY A 357 -5.46 -19.08 16.02
CA GLY A 357 -4.78 -20.14 15.27
C GLY A 357 -5.63 -20.60 14.08
N SER A 358 -5.02 -20.74 12.91
CA SER A 358 -5.71 -21.24 11.73
C SER A 358 -6.04 -22.72 11.90
N GLU A 359 -7.30 -23.08 11.67
CA GLU A 359 -7.71 -24.49 11.53
C GLU A 359 -7.22 -25.10 10.21
N SER A 360 -6.75 -24.27 9.26
CA SER A 360 -6.16 -24.76 8.02
C SER A 360 -4.78 -25.36 8.33
N ALA A 361 -4.58 -26.63 8.02
CA ALA A 361 -3.26 -27.24 8.03
C ALA A 361 -2.28 -26.43 7.15
N PRO A 362 -0.97 -26.39 7.51
CA PRO A 362 0.05 -25.85 6.62
C PRO A 362 -0.10 -26.47 5.23
N LEU A 363 -0.08 -25.63 4.20
CA LEU A 363 -0.13 -26.10 2.83
C LEU A 363 1.23 -26.73 2.48
N ALA A 364 1.20 -27.93 1.94
CA ALA A 364 2.34 -28.64 1.38
C ALA A 364 2.21 -28.68 -0.15
N ALA A 365 3.33 -28.60 -0.85
CA ALA A 365 3.38 -28.84 -2.28
C ALA A 365 2.97 -30.30 -2.54
N ALA A 366 2.29 -30.55 -3.65
CA ALA A 366 2.03 -31.91 -4.07
C ALA A 366 3.38 -32.63 -4.28
N GLN A 367 3.53 -33.83 -3.72
CA GLN A 367 4.66 -34.69 -4.06
C GLN A 367 4.54 -35.03 -5.55
N SER A 368 5.51 -34.56 -6.34
CA SER A 368 5.62 -34.84 -7.77
C SER A 368 5.98 -36.29 -8.03
#